data_AF-A0A3E0R1G7-F1
#
_entry.id   AF-A0A3E0R1G7-F1
#
_cell.length_a   1.000
_cell.length_b   1.000
_cell.length_c   1.000
_cell.angle_alpha   90.00
_cell.angle_beta   90.00
_cell.angle_gamma   90.00
#
_symmetry.space_group_name_H-M   'P 1'
#
loop_
_entity.id
_entity.type
_entity.pdbx_description
1 polymer ?
#
loop_
_entity_poly.entity_id
_entity_poly.type
_entity_poly.pdbx_seq_one_letter_code
_entity_poly.pdbx_strand_id
1 'polypeptide(L)' 'MAWVTITNNPTWQYNNAPANPGTDNKFKKALWDLQTNGIRSTGQNHEVYVEVRKVGDTNRTRGEMSKTYWDNH' A
#
# COMPACT_ATOMS: atom_id res chain seq x y z
N MET A 1 2.18 -3.58 -13.28
CA MET A 1 2.62 -2.30 -12.69
C MET A 1 1.47 -1.32 -12.79
N ALA A 2 0.74 -1.05 -11.72
CA ALA A 2 -0.27 0.00 -11.76
C ALA A 2 -0.21 0.85 -10.49
N TRP A 3 0.39 2.02 -10.64
CA TRP A 3 0.30 3.08 -9.65
C TRP A 3 -1.04 3.75 -9.80
N VAL A 4 -1.81 3.80 -8.71
CA VAL A 4 -3.17 4.32 -8.68
C VAL A 4 -3.22 5.50 -7.73
N THR A 5 -3.89 6.58 -8.12
CA THR A 5 -4.10 7.76 -7.27
C THR A 5 -4.88 7.37 -6.02
N ILE A 6 -4.44 7.86 -4.86
CA ILE A 6 -5.13 7.63 -3.59
C ILE A 6 -6.39 8.52 -3.54
N THR A 7 -7.52 7.93 -3.12
CA THR A 7 -8.78 8.66 -2.92
C THR A 7 -8.55 9.86 -2.02
N ASN A 8 -9.08 11.03 -2.38
CA ASN A 8 -8.95 12.27 -1.61
C ASN A 8 -7.50 12.72 -1.34
N ASN A 9 -6.53 12.13 -2.03
CA ASN A 9 -5.13 12.55 -2.00
C ASN A 9 -4.49 12.48 -3.39
N PRO A 10 -4.73 13.49 -4.24
CA PRO A 10 -4.25 13.50 -5.63
C PRO A 10 -2.74 13.66 -5.75
N THR A 11 -2.02 13.93 -4.65
CA THR A 11 -0.56 14.10 -4.64
C THR A 11 0.20 12.79 -4.40
N TRP A 12 -0.52 11.73 -4.02
CA TRP A 12 0.05 10.41 -3.73
C TRP A 12 -0.59 9.31 -4.55
N GLN A 13 0.20 8.28 -4.82
CA GLN A 13 -0.22 7.06 -5.50
C GLN A 13 0.20 5.85 -4.67
N TYR A 14 -0.60 4.80 -4.73
CA TYR A 14 -0.23 3.49 -4.21
C TYR A 14 0.03 2.51 -5.36
N ASN A 15 0.89 1.53 -5.14
CA ASN A 15 1.07 0.44 -6.08
C ASN A 15 -0.02 -0.61 -5.84
N ASN A 16 -0.91 -0.82 -6.82
CA ASN A 16 -1.97 -1.83 -6.71
C ASN A 16 -1.50 -3.24 -7.08
N ALA A 17 -0.25 -3.38 -7.51
CA ALA A 17 0.39 -4.66 -7.84
C ALA A 17 1.85 -4.64 -7.34
N PRO A 18 2.06 -4.50 -6.02
CA PRO A 18 3.40 -4.51 -5.46
C PRO A 18 4.05 -5.88 -5.65
N ALA A 19 5.36 -5.87 -5.93
CA ALA A 19 6.11 -7.11 -6.07
C ALA A 19 6.28 -7.76 -4.69
N ASN A 20 6.12 -9.08 -4.61
CA ASN A 20 6.39 -9.79 -3.36
C ASN A 20 7.86 -9.57 -2.98
N PRO A 21 8.15 -9.06 -1.77
CA PRO A 21 9.52 -8.79 -1.34
C PRO A 21 10.37 -10.04 -1.15
N GLY A 22 9.83 -11.25 -1.35
CA GLY A 22 10.61 -12.50 -1.36
C GLY A 22 11.26 -12.84 -0.02
N THR A 23 10.68 -12.33 1.07
CA THR A 23 11.28 -12.39 2.41
C THR A 23 11.19 -13.78 3.02
N ASP A 24 12.33 -14.36 3.41
CA ASP A 24 12.43 -15.61 4.20
C ASP A 24 11.82 -15.47 5.60
N ASN A 25 11.58 -14.24 6.07
CA ASN A 25 10.89 -13.98 7.31
C ASN A 25 9.40 -14.33 7.21
N LYS A 26 9.00 -15.41 7.90
CA LYS A 26 7.62 -15.93 7.95
C LYS A 26 6.57 -14.87 8.35
N PHE A 27 6.91 -13.94 9.25
CA PHE A 27 5.97 -12.89 9.68
C PHE A 27 5.71 -11.88 8.58
N LYS A 28 6.75 -11.44 7.87
CA LYS A 28 6.60 -10.52 6.74
C LYS A 28 5.86 -11.19 5.58
N LYS A 29 6.10 -12.49 5.35
CA LYS A 29 5.34 -13.26 4.36
C LYS A 29 3.87 -13.39 4.76
N ALA A 30 3.55 -13.67 6.03
CA ALA A 30 2.17 -13.74 6.50
C ALA A 30 1.44 -12.38 6.34
N LEU A 31 2.10 -11.26 6.68
CA LEU A 31 1.56 -9.93 6.44
C LEU A 31 1.39 -9.62 4.95
N TRP A 32 2.29 -10.13 4.11
CA TRP A 32 2.18 -10.03 2.66
C TRP A 32 0.96 -10.80 2.15
N ASP A 33 0.76 -12.03 2.60
CA ASP A 33 -0.35 -12.89 2.19
C ASP A 33 -1.73 -12.33 2.61
N LEU A 34 -1.78 -11.44 3.62
CA LEU A 34 -2.99 -10.72 4.04
C LEU A 34 -3.35 -9.53 3.15
N GLN A 35 -2.48 -9.13 2.22
CA GLN A 35 -2.76 -8.02 1.33
C GLN A 35 -3.42 -8.51 0.04
N THR A 36 -4.30 -7.69 -0.52
CA THR A 36 -4.85 -7.85 -1.86
C THR A 36 -4.71 -6.53 -2.61
N ASN A 37 -4.22 -6.55 -3.84
CA ASN A 37 -4.07 -5.36 -4.69
C ASN A 37 -3.30 -4.19 -4.02
N GLY A 38 -2.24 -4.51 -3.25
CA GLY A 38 -1.45 -3.50 -2.54
C GLY A 38 -2.12 -2.87 -1.33
N ILE A 39 -3.24 -3.43 -0.88
CA ILE A 39 -3.98 -3.01 0.30
C ILE A 39 -3.93 -4.15 1.32
N ARG A 40 -3.44 -3.87 2.53
CA ARG A 40 -3.41 -4.82 3.64
C ARG A 40 -4.48 -4.46 4.66
N SER A 41 -5.34 -5.42 4.99
CA SER A 41 -6.31 -5.30 6.08
C SER A 41 -5.64 -5.71 7.39
N THR A 42 -5.77 -4.87 8.43
CA THR A 42 -5.17 -5.14 9.75
C THR A 42 -6.18 -5.66 10.78
N GLY A 43 -7.37 -6.09 10.34
CA GLY A 43 -8.35 -6.81 11.19
C GLY A 43 -9.23 -5.94 12.09
N GLN A 44 -9.26 -4.61 11.92
CA GLN A 44 -10.06 -3.68 12.73
C GLN A 44 -10.76 -2.60 11.89
N ASN A 45 -11.30 -2.98 10.72
CA ASN A 45 -11.78 -2.04 9.70
C ASN A 45 -10.72 -1.00 9.29
N HIS A 46 -9.44 -1.33 9.46
CA HIS A 46 -8.32 -0.50 9.09
C HIS A 46 -7.58 -1.15 7.94
N GLU A 47 -7.43 -0.37 6.88
CA GLU A 47 -6.75 -0.75 5.65
C GLU A 47 -5.59 0.21 5.40
N VAL A 48 -4.48 -0.35 4.92
CA VAL A 48 -3.27 0.40 4.59
C VAL A 48 -2.81 0.08 3.17
N TYR A 49 -2.38 1.10 2.45
CA TYR A 49 -1.59 0.95 1.23
C TYR A 49 -0.16 0.55 1.61
N VAL A 50 0.31 -0.59 1.10
CA VAL A 50 1.62 -1.16 1.52
C VAL A 50 2.82 -0.55 0.81
N GLU A 51 2.61 0.14 -0.31
CA GLU A 51 3.66 0.76 -1.11
C GLU A 51 3.10 2.04 -1.72
N VAL A 52 3.63 3.19 -1.29
CA VAL A 52 3.22 4.50 -1.77
C VAL A 52 4.38 5.31 -2.36
N ARG A 53 4.02 6.26 -3.22
CA ARG A 53 4.93 7.28 -3.78
C ARG A 53 4.19 8.59 -4.02
N LYS A 54 4.93 9.69 -4.14
CA LYS A 54 4.36 10.93 -4.67
C LYS A 54 4.11 10.81 -6.17
N VAL A 55 3.09 11.49 -6.68
CA VAL A 55 2.88 11.61 -8.12
C VAL A 55 4.12 12.24 -8.76
N GLY A 56 4.61 11.62 -9.83
CA GLY A 56 5.83 12.04 -10.53
C GLY A 56 7.14 11.58 -9.89
N ASP A 57 7.11 10.96 -8.71
CA ASP A 57 8.30 10.38 -8.07
C ASP A 57 8.55 8.95 -8.61
N THR A 58 9.82 8.62 -8.88
CA THR A 58 10.24 7.28 -9.24
C THR A 58 10.60 6.43 -8.02
N ASN A 59 10.79 7.06 -6.86
CA ASN A 59 11.08 6.40 -5.61
C ASN A 59 9.81 5.73 -5.05
N ARG A 60 9.87 4.40 -4.92
CA ARG A 60 8.76 3.54 -4.50
C ARG A 60 8.73 3.27 -2.99
N THR A 61 9.78 3.64 -2.26
CA THR A 61 9.96 3.28 -0.85
C THR A 61 9.60 4.43 0.09
N ARG A 62 8.47 5.11 -0.16
CA ARG A 62 7.98 6.16 0.77
C ARG A 62 7.23 5.58 1.98
N GLY A 63 7.13 4.26 2.05
CA GLY A 63 6.55 3.53 3.17
C GLY A 63 5.11 3.11 2.89
N GLU A 64 4.31 3.10 3.96
CA GLU A 64 2.91 2.70 3.96
C GLU A 64 2.02 3.90 4.30
N MET A 65 0.76 3.87 3.88
CA MET A 65 -0.19 4.96 4.13
C MET A 65 -1.57 4.41 4.48
N SER A 66 -2.26 5.05 5.43
CA SER A 66 -3.61 4.65 5.83
C SER A 66 -4.63 4.91 4.72
N LYS A 67 -5.21 3.85 4.14
CA LYS A 67 -6.31 3.95 3.18
C LYS A 67 -7.56 4.50 3.86
N THR A 68 -7.89 3.94 5.02
CA THR A 68 -9.09 4.32 5.77
C THR A 68 -9.12 5.77 6.24
N TYR A 69 -7.96 6.38 6.52
CA TYR A 69 -7.92 7.80 6.81
C TYR A 69 -8.31 8.62 5.57
N TRP A 70 -7.68 8.35 4.43
CA TRP A 70 -7.91 9.11 3.19
C TRP A 70 -9.27 8.87 2.56
N ASP A 71 -9.82 7.66 2.63
CA ASP A 71 -11.17 7.38 2.13
C ASP A 71 -12.27 8.13 2.91
N ASN A 72 -11.97 8.59 4.14
CA ASN A 72 -12.92 9.31 5.01
C ASN A 72 -12.65 10.84 5.10
N HIS A 73 -11.71 11.38 4.31
CA HIS A 73 -11.44 12.83 4.21
C HIS A 73 -11.97 13.40 2.91
#